data_AF-A0A536DTK2-F1
#
_entry.id   AF-A0A536DTK2-F1
#
_cell.length_a   1.000
_cell.length_b   1.000
_cell.length_c   1.000
_cell.angle_alpha   90.00
_cell.angle_beta   90.00
_cell.angle_gamma   90.00
#
_symmetry.space_group_name_H-M   'P 1'
#
loop_
_entity.id
_entity.type
_entity.pdbx_description
1 polymer ?
#
loop_
_entity_poly.entity_id
_entity_poly.type
_entity_poly.pdbx_seq_one_letter_code
_entity_poly.pdbx_strand_id
1 'polypeptide(L)' 'MDEFRILFVADVVGHPGREAVKALLPALKKELRPNLTILNGENAA' A
#
# COMPACT_ATOMS: atom_id res chain seq x y z
N MET A 1 0.51 25.49 -2.14
CA MET A 1 0.56 24.34 -3.07
C MET A 1 0.34 23.12 -2.22
N ASP A 2 -0.71 22.34 -2.47
CA ASP A 2 -0.87 21.06 -1.78
C ASP A 2 0.25 20.12 -2.22
N GLU A 3 0.97 19.54 -1.26
CA GLU A 3 2.06 18.62 -1.53
C GLU A 3 1.50 17.28 -2.04
N PHE A 4 2.03 16.79 -3.17
CA PHE A 4 1.61 15.53 -3.75
C PHE A 4 2.26 14.37 -2.98
N ARG A 5 1.44 13.52 -2.35
CA ARG A 5 1.90 12.42 -1.48
C ARG A 5 1.68 11.06 -2.12
N ILE A 6 2.71 10.22 -2.07
CA ILE A 6 2.66 8.83 -2.54
C ILE A 6 2.82 7.90 -1.35
N LEU A 7 1.94 6.91 -1.25
CA LEU A 7 2.12 5.76 -0.36
C LEU A 7 2.69 4.60 -1.16
N PHE A 8 3.95 4.24 -0.90
CA PHE A 8 4.60 3.09 -1.51
C PHE A 8 4.61 1.89 -0.55
N VAL A 9 4.10 0.76 -1.00
CA VAL A 9 4.21 -0.54 -0.32
C VAL A 9 5.28 -1.34 -1.04
N ALA A 10 6.29 -1.79 -0.32
CA ALA A 10 7.32 -2.67 -0.90
C ALA A 10 6.74 -4.06 -1.20
N ASP A 11 7.61 -5.05 -1.38
CA ASP A 11 7.27 -6.38 -1.87
C ASP A 11 6.13 -7.04 -1.07
N VAL A 12 5.04 -7.32 -1.78
CA VAL A 12 3.93 -8.11 -1.26
C VAL A 12 4.25 -9.58 -1.52
N VAL A 13 4.62 -10.30 -0.46
CA VAL A 13 5.10 -11.69 -0.55
C VAL A 13 3.99 -12.69 -0.22
N GLY A 14 3.56 -13.44 -1.24
CA GLY A 14 2.64 -14.57 -1.14
C GLY A 14 1.31 -14.25 -0.44
N HIS A 15 0.65 -15.29 0.05
CA HIS A 15 -0.61 -15.15 0.79
C HIS A 15 -0.51 -14.23 2.03
N PRO A 16 0.52 -14.33 2.90
CA PRO A 16 0.63 -13.47 4.07
C PRO A 16 0.72 -11.98 3.72
N GLY A 17 1.50 -11.63 2.69
CA GLY A 17 1.61 -10.25 2.22
C GLY A 17 0.27 -9.71 1.71
N ARG A 18 -0.47 -10.50 0.92
CA ARG A 18 -1.78 -10.10 0.41
C ARG A 18 -2.79 -9.86 1.54
N GLU A 19 -2.82 -10.70 2.56
CA GLU A 19 -3.71 -10.53 3.71
C GLU A 19 -3.32 -9.30 4.55
N ALA A 20 -2.03 -9.05 4.76
CA ALA A 20 -1.55 -7.84 5.42
C ALA A 20 -1.97 -6.56 4.66
N VAL A 21 -1.84 -6.56 3.32
CA VAL A 21 -2.29 -5.44 2.49
C VAL A 21 -3.80 -5.22 2.62
N LYS A 22 -4.61 -6.27 2.55
CA LYS A 22 -6.07 -6.18 2.71
C LYS A 22 -6.46 -5.62 4.08
N ALA A 23 -5.77 -6.04 5.14
CA ALA A 23 -6.07 -5.64 6.51
C ALA A 23 -5.64 -4.19 6.83
N LEU A 24 -4.45 -3.78 6.37
CA LEU A 24 -3.79 -2.55 6.84
C LEU A 24 -3.95 -1.36 5.89
N LEU A 25 -3.91 -1.60 4.58
CA LEU A 25 -3.89 -0.52 3.59
C LEU A 25 -5.10 0.44 3.68
N PRO A 26 -6.34 -0.03 3.96
CA PRO A 26 -7.48 0.89 4.11
C PRO A 26 -7.30 1.90 5.26
N ALA A 27 -6.74 1.48 6.39
CA ALA A 27 -6.49 2.37 7.52
C ALA A 27 -5.38 3.37 7.20
N LEU A 28 -4.28 2.91 6.61
CA LEU A 28 -3.17 3.76 6.17
C LEU A 28 -3.61 4.81 5.15
N LYS A 29 -4.48 4.46 4.19
CA LYS A 29 -5.04 5.43 3.23
C LYS A 29 -5.89 6.51 3.90
N LYS A 30 -6.63 6.17 4.96
CA LYS A 30 -7.43 7.14 5.74
C LYS A 30 -6.55 8.09 6.54
N GLU A 31 -5.51 7.57 7.18
CA GLU A 31 -4.59 8.33 8.01
C GLU A 31 -3.69 9.24 7.17
N LEU A 32 -3.01 8.67 6.18
CA LEU A 32 -1.98 9.36 5.40
C LEU A 32 -2.56 10.21 4.28
N ARG A 33 -3.79 9.91 3.82
CA ARG A 33 -4.47 10.59 2.70
C ARG A 33 -3.56 10.78 1.46
N PRO A 34 -2.94 9.71 0.93
CA PRO A 34 -2.06 9.82 -0.23
C PRO A 34 -2.86 10.12 -1.49
N ASN A 35 -2.24 10.83 -2.45
CA ASN A 35 -2.81 11.06 -3.78
C ASN A 35 -2.69 9.82 -4.66
N LEU A 36 -1.63 9.03 -4.47
CA LEU A 36 -1.36 7.80 -5.21
C LEU A 36 -0.84 6.72 -4.26
N THR A 37 -1.23 5.48 -4.49
CA THR A 37 -0.71 4.31 -3.79
C THR A 37 -0.11 3.34 -4.82
N ILE A 38 1.13 2.92 -4.60
CA ILE A 38 1.87 1.97 -5.44
C ILE A 38 2.31 0.81 -4.56
N LEU A 39 2.28 -0.42 -5.08
CA LEU A 39 2.83 -1.59 -4.41
C LEU A 39 3.70 -2.42 -5.35
N ASN A 40 4.78 -3.03 -4.86
CA ASN A 40 5.50 -4.06 -5.61
C ASN A 40 4.82 -5.42 -5.43
N GLY A 41 4.32 -5.97 -6.53
CA GLY A 41 3.59 -7.24 -6.56
C GLY A 41 4.37 -8.42 -7.12
N GLU A 42 5.69 -8.32 -7.34
CA GLU A 42 6.45 -9.38 -8.04
C GLU A 42 6.41 -10.76 -7.35
N ASN A 43 6.25 -10.79 -6.03
CA ASN A 43 6.13 -12.01 -5.23
C ASN A 43 4.70 -12.29 -4.76
N ALA A 44 3.70 -11.61 -5.33
CA ALA A 44 2.35 -11.62 -4.79
C ALA A 44 1.50 -12.82 -5.25
N ALA A 45 2.02 -13.74 -6.06
CA ALA A 45 1.30 -14.96 -6.48
C ALA A 45 1.16 -15.96 -5.32
#